data_AF-A0A0B1TUI7-F1
#
_entry.id   AF-A0A0B1TUI7-F1
#
_cell.length_a   1.000
_cell.length_b   1.000
_cell.length_c   1.000
_cell.angle_alpha   90.00
_cell.angle_beta   90.00
_cell.angle_gamma   90.00
#
_symmetry.space_group_name_H-M   'P 1'
#
loop_
_entity.id
_entity.type
_entity.pdbx_description
1 polymer ?
#
loop_
_entity_poly.entity_id
_entity_poly.type
_entity_poly.pdbx_seq_one_letter_code
_entity_poly.pdbx_strand_id
1 'polypeptide(L)'
;SFPGTSNWSGDYFRGGTTGAAVVIKQNGDKRALVREMKAIFERDWNSIYAHPLDEYFVGCIERGALVDFCEAEKDPSLFAAPFTE
;
A
#
# COMPACT_ATOMS: atom_id res chain seq x y z
N SER A 1 -1.65 -9.88 14.23
CA SER A 1 -1.45 -9.03 13.04
C SER A 1 -1.46 -9.92 11.81
N PHE A 2 -1.97 -9.42 10.67
CA PHE A 2 -2.17 -10.22 9.46
C PHE A 2 -1.27 -9.69 8.33
N PRO A 3 -0.05 -10.22 8.17
CA PRO A 3 0.71 -10.09 6.94
C PRO A 3 0.12 -11.02 5.87
N GLY A 4 -0.33 -10.46 4.76
CA GLY A 4 -0.79 -11.21 3.59
C GLY A 4 -0.19 -10.64 2.31
N THR A 5 -0.04 -11.48 1.30
CA THR A 5 0.32 -11.04 -0.07
C THR A 5 -0.90 -10.58 -0.89
N SER A 6 -2.09 -10.60 -0.27
CA SER A 6 -3.35 -10.22 -0.89
C SER A 6 -3.54 -8.72 -0.89
N ASN A 7 -3.72 -8.14 -2.08
CA ASN A 7 -4.25 -6.79 -2.20
C ASN A 7 -5.76 -6.80 -1.90
N TRP A 8 -6.34 -5.64 -1.59
CA TRP A 8 -7.79 -5.46 -1.45
C TRP A 8 -8.45 -5.04 -2.78
N SER A 9 -7.80 -5.34 -3.91
CA SER A 9 -8.36 -5.03 -5.23
C SER A 9 -9.39 -6.08 -5.60
N GLY A 10 -10.56 -5.66 -6.07
CA GLY A 10 -11.65 -6.57 -6.47
C GLY A 10 -11.32 -7.50 -7.64
N ASP A 11 -10.14 -7.37 -8.25
CA ASP A 11 -9.69 -8.21 -9.35
C ASP A 11 -8.95 -9.48 -8.91
N TYR A 12 -8.81 -9.66 -7.60
CA TYR A 12 -8.10 -10.78 -6.98
C TYR A 12 -8.64 -12.16 -7.35
N PHE A 13 -9.94 -12.26 -7.64
CA PHE A 13 -10.60 -13.55 -7.88
C PHE A 13 -10.74 -13.91 -9.37
N ARG A 14 -10.31 -13.05 -10.30
CA ARG A 14 -10.58 -13.24 -11.73
C ARG A 14 -9.37 -13.67 -12.58
N GLY A 15 -8.14 -13.65 -12.05
CA GLY A 15 -6.97 -14.07 -12.81
C GLY A 15 -5.78 -14.49 -11.97
N GLY A 16 -5.64 -15.79 -11.68
CA GLY A 16 -4.37 -16.47 -11.42
C GLY A 16 -3.51 -16.05 -10.21
N THR A 17 -3.86 -15.05 -9.42
CA THR A 17 -3.06 -14.61 -8.26
C THR A 17 -3.41 -15.41 -7.01
N THR A 18 -2.59 -16.40 -6.67
CA THR A 18 -2.73 -17.15 -5.42
C THR A 18 -2.13 -16.36 -4.25
N GLY A 19 -2.97 -16.03 -3.27
CA GLY A 19 -2.57 -15.41 -2.02
C GLY A 19 -2.11 -16.37 -0.96
N ALA A 20 -1.12 -15.94 -0.17
CA ALA A 20 -0.78 -16.58 1.08
C ALA A 20 -0.85 -15.53 2.20
N ALA A 21 -1.39 -15.93 3.34
CA ALA A 21 -1.39 -15.09 4.53
C ALA A 21 -1.04 -15.91 5.77
N VAL A 22 -0.28 -15.29 6.68
CA VAL A 22 0.18 -15.93 7.91
C VAL A 22 -0.51 -15.27 9.09
N VAL A 23 -1.29 -16.05 9.84
CA VAL A 23 -1.95 -15.55 11.06
C VAL A 23 -1.04 -15.81 12.26
N ILE A 24 -0.51 -14.74 12.85
CA ILE A 24 0.35 -14.85 14.03
C ILE A 24 -0.42 -14.41 15.27
N LYS A 25 -0.61 -15.36 16.21
CA LYS A 25 -1.25 -15.13 17.50
C LYS A 25 -0.22 -15.30 18.62
N GLN A 26 0.24 -14.18 19.19
CA GLN A 26 1.13 -14.16 20.35
C GLN A 26 0.29 -13.93 21.61
N ASN A 27 0.21 -14.94 22.49
CA ASN A 27 -0.46 -14.83 23.79
C ASN A 27 0.55 -14.40 24.88
N GLY A 28 0.10 -13.60 25.86
CA GLY A 28 0.93 -13.08 26.96
C GLY A 28 1.58 -11.71 26.69
N ASP A 29 2.40 -11.24 27.63
CA ASP A 29 2.94 -9.86 27.61
C ASP A 29 4.08 -9.64 26.59
N LYS A 30 4.75 -10.73 26.18
CA LYS A 30 5.86 -10.72 25.22
C LYS A 30 5.36 -10.81 23.78
N ARG A 31 4.81 -9.70 23.29
CA ARG A 31 4.32 -9.52 21.90
C ARG A 31 5.31 -8.75 21.04
N ALA A 32 6.57 -9.20 20.97
CA ALA A 32 7.65 -8.48 20.28
C ALA A 32 7.30 -8.17 18.82
N LEU A 33 6.83 -9.17 18.07
CA LEU A 33 6.46 -9.01 16.66
C LEU A 33 5.29 -8.04 16.46
N VAL A 34 4.25 -8.14 17.30
CA VAL A 34 3.11 -7.20 17.21
C VAL A 34 3.56 -5.77 17.51
N ARG A 35 4.48 -5.58 18.47
CA ARG A 35 5.04 -4.26 18.79
C ARG A 35 5.88 -3.71 17.64
N GLU A 36 6.71 -4.52 17.00
CA GLU A 36 7.50 -4.10 15.84
C GLU A 36 6.61 -3.75 14.64
N MET A 37 5.62 -4.59 14.33
CA MET A 37 4.65 -4.27 13.26
C MET A 37 3.86 -2.99 13.57
N LYS A 38 3.50 -2.77 14.84
CA LYS A 38 2.86 -1.52 15.26
C LYS A 38 3.79 -0.32 15.04
N ALA A 39 5.07 -0.44 15.40
CA ALA A 39 6.03 0.65 15.21
C ALA A 39 6.24 0.99 13.72
N ILE A 40 6.27 -0.02 12.84
CA ILE A 40 6.33 0.19 11.39
C ILE A 40 5.06 0.90 10.90
N PHE A 41 3.88 0.44 11.35
CA PHE A 41 2.62 1.08 10.99
C PHE A 41 2.58 2.55 11.45
N GLU A 42 2.95 2.84 12.70
CA GLU A 42 2.96 4.21 13.24
C GLU A 42 3.98 5.11 12.54
N ARG A 43 5.15 4.56 12.14
CA ARG A 43 6.14 5.28 11.34
C ARG A 43 5.58 5.71 10.00
N ASP A 44 4.91 4.79 9.30
CA ASP A 44 4.39 5.05 7.96
C ASP A 44 3.11 5.90 7.99
N TRP A 45 2.26 5.69 9.00
CA TRP A 45 1.02 6.43 9.19
C TRP A 45 1.23 7.90 9.54
N ASN A 46 2.27 8.22 10.32
CA ASN A 46 2.63 9.60 10.69
C ASN A 46 3.72 10.19 9.80
N SER A 47 4.00 9.55 8.66
CA SER A 47 4.99 10.02 7.71
C SER A 47 4.49 11.26 6.97
N ILE A 48 5.43 12.07 6.47
CA ILE A 48 5.12 13.21 5.59
C ILE A 48 4.48 12.79 4.26
N TYR A 49 4.56 11.50 3.91
CA TYR A 49 3.95 10.92 2.72
C TYR A 49 2.51 10.43 2.95
N ALA A 50 2.02 10.44 4.20
CA ALA A 50 0.66 10.05 4.54
C ALA A 50 -0.23 11.30 4.53
N HIS A 51 -1.14 11.37 3.55
CA HIS A 51 -2.04 12.51 3.38
C HIS A 51 -3.49 12.11 3.68
N PRO A 52 -4.30 13.01 4.26
CA PRO A 52 -5.74 12.81 4.41
C PRO A 52 -6.41 12.56 3.05
N LEU A 53 -7.37 11.64 3.04
CA LEU A 53 -8.09 11.26 1.81
C LEU A 53 -8.89 12.43 1.22
N ASP A 54 -9.47 13.26 2.06
CA ASP A 54 -10.22 14.46 1.66
C ASP A 54 -9.31 15.49 0.98
N GLU A 55 -8.09 15.69 1.49
CA GLU A 55 -7.10 16.55 0.83
C GLU A 55 -6.69 16.01 -0.55
N TYR A 56 -6.53 14.69 -0.68
CA TYR A 56 -6.26 14.06 -1.98
C TYR A 56 -7.42 14.25 -2.97
N PHE A 57 -8.67 14.00 -2.54
CA PHE A 57 -9.83 14.16 -3.41
C PHE A 57 -9.96 15.60 -3.92
N VAL A 58 -9.89 16.58 -3.01
CA VAL A 58 -10.03 17.99 -3.40
C VAL A 58 -8.82 18.47 -4.21
N GLY A 59 -7.60 18.17 -3.76
CA GLY A 59 -6.36 18.68 -4.35
C GLY A 59 -6.00 18.03 -5.68
N CYS A 60 -6.19 16.72 -5.80
CA CYS A 60 -5.76 15.94 -6.97
C CYS A 60 -6.90 15.66 -7.95
N ILE A 61 -8.09 15.28 -7.46
CA ILE A 61 -9.18 14.82 -8.33
C ILE A 61 -10.07 15.99 -8.80
N GLU A 62 -10.56 16.81 -7.88
CA GLU A 62 -11.52 17.87 -8.21
C GLU A 62 -10.86 19.10 -8.82
N ARG A 63 -9.67 19.49 -8.30
CA ARG A 63 -9.01 20.75 -8.67
C ARG A 63 -7.80 20.59 -9.60
N GLY A 64 -7.52 19.37 -10.07
CA GLY A 64 -6.51 19.12 -11.11
C GLY A 64 -5.06 19.28 -10.64
N ALA A 65 -4.67 18.54 -9.60
CA ALA A 65 -3.29 18.46 -9.08
C ALA A 65 -2.69 19.78 -8.55
N LEU A 66 -3.40 20.45 -7.62
CA LEU A 66 -2.89 21.63 -6.91
C LEU A 66 -1.92 21.32 -5.76
N VAL A 67 -1.77 20.05 -5.41
CA VAL A 67 -0.91 19.56 -4.33
C VAL A 67 0.18 18.65 -4.91
N ASP A 68 1.33 18.57 -4.25
CA ASP A 68 2.55 17.92 -4.76
C ASP A 68 2.58 16.40 -4.58
N PHE A 69 1.59 15.83 -3.90
CA PHE A 69 1.46 14.39 -3.63
C PHE A 69 0.45 13.67 -4.54
N CYS A 70 0.02 14.29 -5.64
CA CYS A 70 -0.87 13.64 -6.60
C CYS A 70 -0.16 12.51 -7.38
N GLU A 71 -0.92 11.52 -7.84
CA GLU A 71 -0.36 10.43 -8.64
C GLU A 71 0.18 10.99 -9.97
N ALA A 72 1.49 10.86 -10.17
CA ALA A 72 2.15 11.25 -11.41
C ALA A 72 1.73 10.32 -12.56
N GLU A 73 1.79 10.84 -13.79
CA GLU A 73 1.58 10.02 -14.98
C GLU A 73 2.63 8.89 -15.03
N LYS A 74 2.16 7.64 -15.11
CA LYS A 74 3.04 6.47 -15.14
C LYS A 74 3.74 6.41 -16.48
N ASP A 75 5.08 6.47 -16.47
CA ASP A 75 5.88 6.26 -17.68
C ASP A 75 5.70 4.81 -18.19
N PRO A 76 5.09 4.60 -19.37
CA PRO A 76 4.85 3.26 -19.91
C PRO A 76 6.14 2.46 -20.18
N SER A 77 7.27 3.15 -20.39
CA SER A 77 8.55 2.53 -20.69
C SER A 77 9.15 1.79 -19.49
N LEU A 78 8.79 2.17 -18.26
CA LEU A 78 9.19 1.48 -17.03
C LEU A 78 8.53 0.11 -16.85
N PHE A 79 7.45 -0.15 -17.60
CA PHE A 79 6.71 -1.41 -17.57
C PHE A 79 6.88 -2.24 -18.85
N ALA A 80 7.59 -1.71 -19.85
CA ALA A 80 7.92 -2.45 -21.05
C ALA A 80 9.02 -3.47 -20.72
N ALA A 81 8.74 -4.76 -20.91
CA ALA A 81 9.78 -5.78 -20.88
C ALA A 81 10.81 -5.46 -21.99
N PRO A 82 12.12 -5.60 -21.74
CA PRO A 82 13.11 -5.41 -22.79
C PRO A 82 12.79 -6.38 -23.93
N PHE A 83 12.64 -5.85 -25.15
CA PHE A 83 12.47 -6.65 -26.35
C PHE A 83 13.66 -7.62 -26.45
N THR A 84 13.39 -8.91 -26.30
CA THR A 84 14.33 -9.98 -26.68
C THR A 84 14.35 -10.07 -28.20
N GLU A 85 15.50 -9.73 -28.78
CA GLU A 85 15.84 -9.98 -30.19
C GLU A 85 16.11 -11.46 -30.44
#